data_AF-A0A6J8DB21-F1
#
_entry.id   AF-A0A6J8DB21-F1
#
_cell.length_a   1.000
_cell.length_b   1.000
_cell.length_c   1.000
_cell.angle_alpha   90.00
_cell.angle_beta   90.00
_cell.angle_gamma   90.00
#
_symmetry.space_group_name_H-M   'P 1'
#
loop_
_entity.id
_entity.type
_entity.pdbx_description
1 polymer ?
#
loop_
_entity_poly.entity_id
_entity_poly.type
_entity_poly.pdbx_seq_one_letter_code
_entity_poly.pdbx_strand_id
1 'polypeptide(L)'
;MENSESEETIPNTRREEQQTAKEVAESTLCLFKDYFDSRIGSLKRELKEEEASKSDKVLKKLKAEHSYNFKFSGNKVQFEFNSDIDHDISRIKRATESRDYDKFKDICYDLKDKIHKRNKCIKIADKSPAGWGTVKEYLSDDLASDTDDERGIRSAERKNKIKFED
;
A
#
# COMPACT_ATOMS: atom_id res chain seq x y z
N MET A 1 27.08 -67.40 65.57
CA MET A 1 28.07 -66.65 64.76
C MET A 1 28.19 -67.46 63.48
N GLU A 2 27.81 -67.04 62.29
CA GLU A 2 27.67 -65.71 61.69
C GLU A 2 26.57 -65.71 60.60
N ASN A 3 26.22 -64.51 60.19
CA ASN A 3 25.21 -64.08 59.22
C ASN A 3 25.37 -64.64 57.79
N SER A 4 24.23 -64.73 57.08
CA SER A 4 24.02 -64.36 55.67
C SER A 4 22.60 -64.76 55.29
N GLU A 5 21.73 -64.02 54.62
CA GLU A 5 21.71 -62.68 54.03
C GLU A 5 20.21 -62.52 53.69
N SER A 6 19.52 -61.53 54.23
CA SER A 6 18.15 -61.23 53.82
C SER A 6 18.20 -60.33 52.58
N GLU A 7 17.88 -60.90 51.42
CA GLU A 7 17.58 -60.12 50.21
C GLU A 7 16.37 -59.21 50.47
N GLU A 8 16.66 -57.95 50.74
CA GLU A 8 15.67 -56.87 50.77
C GLU A 8 15.19 -56.60 49.34
N THR A 9 14.10 -57.25 48.95
CA THR A 9 13.31 -56.85 47.78
C THR A 9 12.48 -55.61 48.12
N ILE A 10 12.73 -54.47 47.45
CA ILE A 10 11.80 -53.38 47.06
C ILE A 10 12.65 -52.26 46.37
N PRO A 11 12.19 -51.54 45.31
CA PRO A 11 10.81 -51.10 45.11
C PRO A 11 10.23 -51.19 43.68
N ASN A 12 9.03 -51.77 43.58
CA ASN A 12 8.13 -51.62 42.43
C ASN A 12 7.46 -50.21 42.39
N THR A 13 7.29 -49.58 43.56
CA THR A 13 6.61 -48.29 43.75
C THR A 13 7.29 -47.11 43.05
N ARG A 14 8.64 -47.11 42.99
CA ARG A 14 9.43 -46.02 42.41
C ARG A 14 9.33 -45.97 40.87
N ARG A 15 9.06 -47.11 40.22
CA ARG A 15 8.81 -47.18 38.77
C ARG A 15 7.43 -46.64 38.42
N GLU A 16 6.41 -46.98 39.20
CA GLU A 16 5.03 -46.51 39.00
C GLU A 16 4.91 -44.98 39.19
N GLU A 17 5.59 -44.41 40.19
CA GLU A 17 5.70 -42.96 40.41
C GLU A 17 6.42 -42.23 39.27
N GLN A 18 7.46 -42.83 38.70
CA GLN A 18 8.18 -42.27 37.55
C GLN A 18 7.37 -42.36 36.26
N GLN A 19 6.58 -43.42 36.09
CA GLN A 19 5.68 -43.61 34.95
C GLN A 19 4.54 -42.59 34.96
N THR A 20 3.91 -42.40 36.12
CA THR A 20 2.83 -41.42 36.31
C THR A 20 3.32 -39.98 36.15
N ALA A 21 4.50 -39.63 36.66
CA ALA A 21 5.09 -38.31 36.45
C ALA A 21 5.35 -38.01 34.95
N LYS A 22 5.74 -39.03 34.19
CA LYS A 22 5.97 -38.91 32.73
C LYS A 22 4.66 -38.71 31.97
N GLU A 23 3.63 -39.47 32.30
CA GLU A 23 2.29 -39.33 31.70
C GLU A 23 1.67 -37.96 32.00
N VAL A 24 1.83 -37.45 33.21
CA VAL A 24 1.38 -36.10 33.59
C VAL A 24 2.16 -35.02 32.83
N ALA A 25 3.47 -35.19 32.66
CA ALA A 25 4.28 -34.26 31.86
C ALA A 25 3.87 -34.26 30.38
N GLU A 26 3.64 -35.44 29.79
CA GLU A 26 3.16 -35.57 28.41
C GLU A 26 1.77 -34.95 28.23
N SER A 27 0.85 -35.18 29.19
CA SER A 27 -0.48 -34.55 29.20
C SER A 27 -0.40 -33.02 29.28
N THR A 28 0.48 -32.50 30.15
CA THR A 28 0.68 -31.05 30.32
C THR A 28 1.28 -30.42 29.06
N LEU A 29 2.20 -31.11 28.39
CA LEU A 29 2.76 -30.66 27.11
C LEU A 29 1.72 -30.71 25.97
N CYS A 30 0.83 -31.69 25.96
CA CYS A 30 -0.30 -31.73 25.02
C CYS A 30 -1.23 -30.53 25.23
N LEU A 31 -1.63 -30.24 26.48
CA LEU A 31 -2.43 -29.06 26.81
C LEU A 31 -1.75 -27.75 26.35
N PHE A 32 -0.43 -27.66 26.53
CA PHE A 32 0.33 -26.51 26.05
C PHE A 32 0.33 -26.39 24.52
N LYS A 33 0.54 -27.50 23.83
CA LYS A 33 0.51 -27.56 22.35
C LYS A 33 -0.85 -27.15 21.82
N ASP A 34 -1.94 -27.69 22.38
CA ASP A 34 -3.30 -27.39 21.94
C ASP A 34 -3.64 -25.92 22.17
N TYR A 35 -3.21 -25.35 23.30
CA TYR A 35 -3.36 -23.92 23.56
C TYR A 35 -2.59 -23.07 22.54
N PHE A 36 -1.36 -23.46 22.22
CA PHE A 36 -0.51 -22.75 21.27
C PHE A 36 -1.05 -22.82 19.83
N ASP A 37 -1.46 -24.01 19.38
CA ASP A 37 -2.05 -24.24 18.07
C ASP A 37 -3.38 -23.48 17.93
N SER A 38 -4.20 -23.47 18.98
CA SER A 38 -5.43 -22.68 19.03
C SER A 38 -5.15 -21.18 18.90
N ARG A 39 -4.13 -20.66 19.62
CA ARG A 39 -3.78 -19.24 19.58
C ARG A 39 -3.18 -18.82 18.24
N ILE A 40 -2.30 -19.64 17.66
CA ILE A 40 -1.77 -19.43 16.30
C ILE A 40 -2.90 -19.47 15.27
N GLY A 41 -3.82 -20.42 15.41
CA GLY A 41 -4.99 -20.53 14.53
C GLY A 41 -5.88 -19.28 14.58
N SER A 42 -6.12 -18.74 15.77
CA SER A 42 -6.88 -17.49 15.95
C SER A 42 -6.18 -16.31 15.29
N LEU A 43 -4.88 -16.13 15.55
CA LEU A 43 -4.10 -15.04 14.97
C LEU A 43 -4.07 -15.10 13.44
N LYS A 44 -3.94 -16.30 12.85
CA LYS A 44 -4.00 -16.49 11.39
C LYS A 44 -5.37 -16.11 10.80
N ARG A 45 -6.48 -16.41 11.49
CA ARG A 45 -7.81 -15.97 11.04
C ARG A 45 -7.96 -14.47 11.14
N GLU A 46 -7.60 -13.88 12.27
CA GLU A 46 -7.69 -12.44 12.52
C GLU A 46 -6.90 -11.65 11.46
N LEU A 47 -5.68 -12.09 11.13
CA LEU A 47 -4.88 -11.47 10.06
C LEU A 47 -5.56 -11.55 8.68
N LYS A 48 -6.09 -12.72 8.30
CA LYS A 48 -6.79 -12.89 7.01
C LYS A 48 -8.06 -12.03 6.92
N GLU A 49 -8.80 -11.95 8.01
CA GLU A 49 -10.05 -11.20 8.08
C GLU A 49 -9.81 -9.68 8.06
N GLU A 50 -8.73 -9.23 8.70
CA GLU A 50 -8.28 -7.85 8.66
C GLU A 50 -7.77 -7.44 7.25
N GLU A 51 -7.03 -8.32 6.58
CA GLU A 51 -6.53 -8.11 5.23
C GLU A 51 -7.68 -8.06 4.20
N ALA A 52 -8.64 -8.99 4.30
CA ALA A 52 -9.85 -8.98 3.48
C ALA A 52 -10.70 -7.71 3.72
N SER A 53 -10.86 -7.31 4.98
CA SER A 53 -11.62 -6.11 5.35
C SER A 53 -10.96 -4.81 4.87
N LYS A 54 -9.61 -4.74 4.86
CA LYS A 54 -8.86 -3.62 4.27
C LYS A 54 -9.02 -3.58 2.75
N SER A 55 -8.94 -4.75 2.10
CA SER A 55 -9.14 -4.89 0.65
C SER A 55 -10.53 -4.42 0.20
N ASP A 56 -11.59 -4.85 0.88
CA ASP A 56 -12.97 -4.43 0.56
C ASP A 56 -13.22 -2.93 0.77
N LYS A 57 -12.62 -2.34 1.81
CA LYS A 57 -12.68 -0.89 2.04
C LYS A 57 -11.97 -0.11 0.93
N VAL A 58 -10.82 -0.60 0.47
CA VAL A 58 -10.10 -0.03 -0.68
C VAL A 58 -10.94 -0.17 -1.95
N LEU A 59 -11.54 -1.33 -2.19
CA LEU A 59 -12.37 -1.58 -3.37
C LEU A 59 -13.64 -0.71 -3.40
N LYS A 60 -14.27 -0.49 -2.23
CA LYS A 60 -15.43 0.41 -2.10
C LYS A 60 -15.04 1.87 -2.31
N LYS A 61 -13.89 2.33 -1.80
CA LYS A 61 -13.37 3.68 -2.08
C LYS A 61 -13.04 3.86 -3.56
N LEU A 62 -12.36 2.90 -4.19
CA LEU A 62 -12.06 2.94 -5.63
C LEU A 62 -13.32 3.01 -6.49
N LYS A 63 -14.37 2.25 -6.14
CA LYS A 63 -15.66 2.32 -6.84
C LYS A 63 -16.40 3.64 -6.62
N ALA A 64 -16.29 4.25 -5.44
CA ALA A 64 -16.90 5.53 -5.13
C ALA A 64 -16.16 6.72 -5.78
N GLU A 65 -14.83 6.66 -5.86
CA GLU A 65 -14.01 7.66 -6.58
C GLU A 65 -14.30 7.64 -8.09
N HIS A 66 -14.54 6.45 -8.67
CA HIS A 66 -14.88 6.30 -10.08
C HIS A 66 -16.38 6.47 -10.42
N SER A 67 -17.27 6.61 -9.44
CA SER A 67 -18.71 6.74 -9.70
C SER A 67 -19.15 8.17 -9.98
N TYR A 68 -18.30 9.16 -9.70
CA TYR A 68 -18.63 10.57 -9.95
C TYR A 68 -18.44 10.94 -11.42
N ASN A 69 -19.55 11.28 -12.08
CA ASN A 69 -19.53 11.77 -13.46
C ASN A 69 -19.26 13.27 -13.50
N PHE A 70 -18.03 13.66 -13.83
CA PHE A 70 -17.66 15.07 -14.00
C PHE A 70 -18.34 15.66 -15.24
N LYS A 71 -19.10 16.74 -15.04
CA LYS A 71 -19.70 17.52 -16.15
C LYS A 71 -18.65 18.18 -17.06
N PHE A 72 -17.50 18.54 -16.51
CA PHE A 72 -16.44 19.24 -17.22
C PHE A 72 -15.16 18.41 -17.20
N SER A 73 -14.56 18.18 -18.37
CA SER A 73 -13.33 17.40 -18.51
C SER A 73 -12.16 17.97 -17.71
N GLY A 74 -12.05 19.30 -17.63
CA GLY A 74 -11.04 19.98 -16.81
C GLY A 74 -11.15 19.64 -15.32
N ASN A 75 -12.37 19.50 -14.79
CA ASN A 75 -12.58 19.14 -13.38
C ASN A 75 -12.18 17.69 -13.11
N LYS A 76 -12.44 16.77 -14.05
CA LYS A 76 -11.98 15.39 -13.97
C LYS A 76 -10.45 15.33 -13.88
N VAL A 77 -9.77 16.01 -14.80
CA VAL A 77 -8.29 16.06 -14.82
C VAL A 77 -7.74 16.67 -13.53
N GLN A 78 -8.40 17.69 -12.96
CA GLN A 78 -7.96 18.28 -11.70
C GLN A 78 -8.18 17.34 -10.51
N PHE A 79 -9.30 16.61 -10.50
CA PHE A 79 -9.57 15.61 -9.49
C PHE A 79 -8.51 14.49 -9.53
N GLU A 80 -8.25 13.92 -10.71
CA GLU A 80 -7.23 12.89 -10.90
C GLU A 80 -5.85 13.36 -10.43
N PHE A 81 -5.44 14.57 -10.82
CA PHE A 81 -4.18 15.17 -10.33
C PHE A 81 -4.17 15.30 -8.80
N ASN A 82 -5.25 15.77 -8.18
CA ASN A 82 -5.32 15.91 -6.72
C ASN A 82 -5.26 14.55 -6.02
N SER A 83 -5.92 13.52 -6.55
CA SER A 83 -5.87 12.15 -6.02
C SER A 83 -4.45 11.57 -6.09
N ASP A 84 -3.70 11.85 -7.18
CA ASP A 84 -2.30 11.45 -7.29
C ASP A 84 -1.41 12.14 -6.24
N ILE A 85 -1.64 13.43 -5.99
CA ILE A 85 -0.91 14.19 -4.95
C ILE A 85 -1.21 13.63 -3.56
N ASP A 86 -2.47 13.34 -3.24
CA ASP A 86 -2.86 12.74 -1.96
C ASP A 86 -2.22 11.35 -1.76
N HIS A 87 -2.15 10.56 -2.83
CA HIS A 87 -1.47 9.27 -2.81
C HIS A 87 0.04 9.42 -2.54
N ASP A 88 0.72 10.39 -3.17
CA ASP A 88 2.14 10.66 -2.92
C ASP A 88 2.39 11.18 -1.49
N ILE A 89 1.50 12.01 -0.94
CA ILE A 89 1.55 12.41 0.48
C ILE A 89 1.42 11.19 1.39
N SER A 90 0.52 10.25 1.07
CA SER A 90 0.38 8.99 1.80
C SER A 90 1.62 8.09 1.68
N ARG A 91 2.37 8.17 0.58
CA ARG A 91 3.67 7.47 0.43
C ARG A 91 4.76 8.15 1.25
N ILE A 92 4.81 9.48 1.28
CA ILE A 92 5.72 10.27 2.13
C ILE A 92 5.53 9.91 3.61
N LYS A 93 4.28 9.86 4.07
CA LYS A 93 3.96 9.47 5.45
C LYS A 93 4.52 8.08 5.78
N ARG A 94 4.28 7.10 4.92
CA ARG A 94 4.81 5.73 5.08
C ARG A 94 6.33 5.67 5.08
N ALA A 95 7.00 6.40 4.18
CA ALA A 95 8.46 6.47 4.12
C ALA A 95 9.05 7.10 5.39
N THR A 96 8.36 8.10 5.95
CA THR A 96 8.74 8.75 7.21
C THR A 96 8.62 7.78 8.40
N GLU A 97 7.50 7.04 8.48
CA GLU A 97 7.26 6.03 9.50
C GLU A 97 8.28 4.88 9.44
N SER A 98 8.68 4.48 8.23
CA SER A 98 9.69 3.44 8.01
C SER A 98 11.14 3.95 8.09
N ARG A 99 11.36 5.25 8.35
CA ARG A 99 12.68 5.91 8.37
C ARG A 99 13.48 5.72 7.07
N ASP A 100 12.79 5.57 5.95
CA ASP A 100 13.38 5.45 4.62
C ASP A 100 13.51 6.84 3.99
N TYR A 101 14.61 7.53 4.34
CA TYR A 101 14.82 8.93 3.97
C TYR A 101 15.18 9.12 2.50
N ASP A 102 15.74 8.11 1.83
CA ASP A 102 16.07 8.20 0.42
C ASP A 102 14.78 8.16 -0.41
N LYS A 103 13.89 7.20 -0.12
CA LYS A 103 12.56 7.15 -0.74
C LYS A 103 11.73 8.37 -0.41
N PHE A 104 11.81 8.92 0.80
CA PHE A 104 11.18 10.18 1.16
C PHE A 104 11.61 11.31 0.22
N LYS A 105 12.93 11.48 0.02
CA LYS A 105 13.48 12.53 -0.86
C LYS A 105 13.02 12.36 -2.29
N ASP A 106 13.10 11.13 -2.83
CA ASP A 106 12.68 10.83 -4.20
C ASP A 106 11.22 11.23 -4.43
N ILE A 107 10.32 10.83 -3.52
CA ILE A 107 8.91 11.19 -3.63
C ILE A 107 8.72 12.72 -3.52
N CYS A 108 9.47 13.41 -2.67
CA CYS A 108 9.39 14.87 -2.56
C CYS A 108 9.86 15.59 -3.84
N TYR A 109 10.92 15.10 -4.50
CA TYR A 109 11.37 15.66 -5.78
C TYR A 109 10.33 15.44 -6.87
N ASP A 110 9.82 14.22 -7.01
CA ASP A 110 8.75 13.90 -7.95
C ASP A 110 7.50 14.77 -7.72
N LEU A 111 7.12 14.95 -6.45
CA LEU A 111 5.95 15.76 -6.07
C LEU A 111 6.12 17.22 -6.47
N LYS A 112 7.32 17.77 -6.25
CA LYS A 112 7.65 19.14 -6.62
C LYS A 112 7.57 19.32 -8.14
N ASP A 113 8.12 18.39 -8.91
CA ASP A 113 8.11 18.45 -10.36
C ASP A 113 6.70 18.30 -10.94
N LYS A 114 5.87 17.41 -10.36
CA LYS A 114 4.44 17.30 -10.70
C LYS A 114 3.69 18.62 -10.49
N ILE A 115 3.92 19.29 -9.36
CA ILE A 115 3.28 20.59 -9.06
C ILE A 115 3.77 21.67 -10.04
N HIS A 116 5.07 21.74 -10.31
CA HIS A 116 5.62 22.68 -11.28
C HIS A 116 5.02 22.48 -12.68
N LYS A 117 5.01 21.23 -13.16
CA LYS A 117 4.40 20.86 -14.44
C LYS A 117 2.93 21.23 -14.48
N ARG A 118 2.18 20.98 -13.41
CA ARG A 118 0.75 21.34 -13.33
C ARG A 118 0.53 22.85 -13.39
N ASN A 119 1.34 23.63 -12.66
CA ASN A 119 1.28 25.09 -12.71
C ASN A 119 1.60 25.63 -14.11
N LYS A 120 2.53 25.01 -14.84
CA LYS A 120 2.79 25.32 -16.25
C LYS A 120 1.57 25.04 -17.12
N CYS A 121 0.95 23.87 -16.97
CA CYS A 121 -0.29 23.52 -17.69
C CYS A 121 -1.43 24.52 -17.40
N ILE A 122 -1.61 24.95 -16.15
CA ILE A 122 -2.64 25.94 -15.79
C ILE A 122 -2.38 27.26 -16.51
N LYS A 123 -1.13 27.74 -16.54
CA LYS A 123 -0.77 28.96 -17.29
C LYS A 123 -1.02 28.83 -18.79
N ILE A 124 -0.80 27.66 -19.38
CA ILE A 124 -1.10 27.40 -20.80
C ILE A 124 -2.61 27.42 -21.05
N ALA A 125 -3.39 26.77 -20.17
CA ALA A 125 -4.84 26.77 -20.27
C ALA A 125 -5.43 28.18 -20.10
N ASP A 126 -4.86 29.01 -19.23
CA ASP A 126 -5.34 30.37 -19.00
C ASP A 126 -5.04 31.31 -20.19
N LYS A 127 -3.86 31.16 -20.81
CA LYS A 127 -3.45 31.99 -21.96
C LYS A 127 -4.08 31.59 -23.28
N SER A 128 -4.41 30.30 -23.45
CA SER A 128 -4.93 29.80 -24.72
C SER A 128 -6.46 29.95 -24.81
N PRO A 129 -7.01 30.44 -25.94
CA PRO A 129 -8.45 30.44 -26.20
C PRO A 129 -9.10 29.04 -26.14
N ALA A 130 -8.33 27.99 -26.43
CA ALA A 130 -8.80 26.60 -26.38
C ALA A 130 -8.57 25.92 -25.02
N GLY A 131 -8.06 26.65 -24.02
CA GLY A 131 -7.95 26.20 -22.63
C GLY A 131 -7.20 24.88 -22.45
N TRP A 132 -7.81 23.98 -21.68
CA TRP A 132 -7.30 22.62 -21.45
C TRP A 132 -7.15 21.77 -22.73
N GLY A 133 -7.82 22.14 -23.83
CA GLY A 133 -7.59 21.52 -25.14
C GLY A 133 -6.18 21.78 -25.67
N THR A 134 -5.60 22.95 -25.40
CA THR A 134 -4.20 23.25 -25.75
C THR A 134 -3.23 22.52 -24.84
N VAL A 135 -3.54 22.40 -23.55
CA VAL A 135 -2.73 21.61 -22.61
C VAL A 135 -2.66 20.15 -23.05
N LYS A 136 -3.77 19.58 -23.53
CA LYS A 136 -3.79 18.19 -24.00
C LYS A 136 -2.81 17.97 -25.15
N GLU A 137 -2.82 18.85 -26.16
CA GLU A 137 -1.88 18.77 -27.28
C GLU A 137 -0.44 19.07 -26.83
N TYR A 138 -0.23 20.06 -25.94
CA TYR A 138 1.09 20.37 -25.36
C TYR A 138 1.70 19.16 -24.63
N LEU A 139 0.90 18.41 -23.85
CA LEU A 139 1.36 17.20 -23.17
C LEU A 139 1.55 16.00 -24.11
N SER A 140 1.00 16.06 -25.33
CA SER A 140 1.11 15.01 -26.34
C SER A 140 2.26 15.24 -27.32
N ASP A 141 2.89 16.41 -27.32
CA ASP A 141 3.98 16.76 -28.22
C ASP A 141 5.33 16.47 -27.55
N ASP A 142 6.06 15.48 -28.06
CA ASP A 142 7.38 15.03 -27.55
C ASP A 142 8.44 16.15 -27.56
N LEU A 143 8.19 17.26 -28.28
CA LEU A 143 9.05 18.45 -28.34
C LEU A 143 8.84 19.46 -27.21
N ALA A 144 7.86 19.24 -26.32
CA ALA A 144 7.57 20.12 -25.19
C ALA A 144 8.55 19.92 -24.00
N SER A 145 9.84 20.04 -24.28
CA SER A 145 10.92 20.17 -23.30
C SER A 145 11.27 21.66 -23.14
N ASP A 146 11.60 22.07 -21.91
CA ASP A 146 11.67 23.45 -21.34
C ASP A 146 12.47 24.52 -22.13
N THR A 147 12.98 24.24 -23.33
CA THR A 147 13.80 25.16 -24.14
C THR A 147 13.18 25.60 -25.47
N ASP A 148 12.04 25.06 -25.92
CA ASP A 148 11.38 25.48 -27.19
C ASP A 148 9.84 25.65 -27.07
N ASP A 149 9.39 26.08 -25.89
CA ASP A 149 7.97 26.11 -25.49
C ASP A 149 7.06 26.97 -26.41
N GLU A 150 7.55 28.09 -26.95
CA GLU A 150 6.72 28.96 -27.80
C GLU A 150 6.36 28.32 -29.14
N ARG A 151 7.28 27.52 -29.71
CA ARG A 151 7.02 26.80 -30.97
C ARG A 151 6.08 25.63 -30.75
N GLY A 152 6.22 24.91 -29.63
CA GLY A 152 5.31 23.83 -29.22
C GLY A 152 3.88 24.33 -29.03
N ILE A 153 3.69 25.43 -28.29
CA ILE A 153 2.35 26.00 -28.04
C ILE A 153 1.69 26.47 -29.35
N ARG A 154 2.42 27.19 -30.22
CA ARG A 154 1.90 27.63 -31.53
C ARG A 154 1.57 26.48 -32.50
N SER A 155 2.23 25.32 -32.34
CA SER A 155 1.93 24.10 -33.10
C SER A 155 0.64 23.46 -32.61
N ALA A 156 0.51 23.30 -31.29
CA ALA A 156 -0.69 22.76 -30.62
C ALA A 156 -1.95 23.60 -30.91
N GLU A 157 -1.84 24.93 -30.88
CA GLU A 157 -2.95 25.85 -31.20
C GLU A 157 -3.39 25.74 -32.66
N ARG A 158 -2.45 25.61 -33.61
CA ARG A 158 -2.78 25.41 -35.02
C ARG A 158 -3.48 24.08 -35.27
N LYS A 159 -3.00 22.99 -34.66
CA LYS A 159 -3.63 21.66 -34.78
C LYS A 159 -5.05 21.63 -34.21
N ASN A 160 -5.31 22.36 -33.11
CA ASN A 160 -6.67 22.49 -32.59
C ASN A 160 -7.56 23.34 -33.49
N LYS A 161 -7.09 24.50 -33.99
CA LYS A 161 -7.90 25.33 -34.90
C LYS A 161 -8.38 24.57 -36.14
N ILE A 162 -7.51 23.78 -36.77
CA ILE A 162 -7.86 22.98 -37.96
C ILE A 162 -8.96 21.95 -37.64
N LYS A 163 -8.98 21.37 -36.43
CA LYS A 163 -9.98 20.38 -36.02
C LYS A 163 -11.38 20.96 -35.74
N PHE A 164 -11.53 22.28 -35.68
CA PHE A 164 -12.81 22.95 -35.42
C PHE A 164 -13.33 23.77 -36.62
N GLU A 165 -12.64 23.74 -37.76
CA GLU A 165 -13.04 24.41 -39.02
C GLU A 165 -13.50 23.45 -40.12
N ASP A 166 -13.44 22.12 -39.90
CA ASP A 166 -14.06 21.05 -40.72
C ASP A 166 -15.29 20.44 -40.01
#